data_AF-A0A7V2UGK6-F1
#
_entry.id   AF-A0A7V2UGK6-F1
#
_cell.length_a   1.000
_cell.length_b   1.000
_cell.length_c   1.000
_cell.angle_alpha   90.00
_cell.angle_beta   90.00
_cell.angle_gamma   90.00
#
_symmetry.space_group_name_H-M   'P 1'
#
loop_
_entity.id
_entity.type
_entity.pdbx_description
1 polymer ?
#
loop_
_entity_poly.entity_id
_entity_poly.type
_entity_poly.pdbx_seq_one_letter_code
_entity_poly.pdbx_strand_id
1 'polypeptide(L)' 'MPTRPDDLAVQTIELTKVFRDFWRRPKVRALDKLSLEVRRGEV' A
#
# COMPACT_ATOMS: atom_id res chain seq x y z
N MET A 1 -21.67 3.66 12.54
CA MET A 1 -21.21 2.26 12.67
C MET A 1 -19.71 2.31 12.92
N PRO A 2 -19.19 1.85 14.06
CA PRO A 2 -17.75 1.75 14.25
C PRO A 2 -17.22 0.67 13.28
N THR A 3 -16.15 0.97 12.56
CA THR A 3 -15.44 0.02 11.71
C THR A 3 -14.94 -1.13 12.59
N ARG A 4 -15.55 -2.31 12.46
CA ARG A 4 -15.04 -3.51 13.13
C ARG A 4 -13.65 -3.81 12.58
N PRO A 5 -12.63 -4.07 13.42
CA PRO A 5 -11.28 -4.43 12.95
C PRO A 5 -11.30 -5.60 11.95
N ASP A 6 -12.27 -6.49 12.09
CA ASP A 6 -12.46 -7.66 11.22
C ASP A 6 -12.83 -7.31 9.77
N ASP A 7 -13.30 -6.09 9.50
CA ASP A 7 -13.73 -5.64 8.17
C ASP A 7 -12.58 -5.08 7.31
N LEU A 8 -11.41 -4.85 7.92
CA LEU A 8 -10.22 -4.36 7.21
C LEU A 8 -9.49 -5.53 6.52
N ALA A 9 -9.40 -5.49 5.20
CA ALA A 9 -8.73 -6.52 4.40
C ALA A 9 -7.26 -6.15 4.11
N VAL A 10 -7.00 -4.89 3.77
CA VAL A 10 -5.64 -4.38 3.51
C VAL A 10 -5.52 -3.01 4.17
N GLN A 11 -4.37 -2.76 4.80
CA GLN A 11 -3.98 -1.43 5.26
C GLN A 11 -2.54 -1.14 4.84
N THR A 12 -2.30 0.08 4.37
CA THR A 12 -0.95 0.61 4.19
C THR A 12 -0.80 1.89 4.99
N ILE A 13 0.38 2.10 5.56
CA ILE A 13 0.74 3.33 6.28
C ILE A 13 2.02 3.86 5.64
N GLU A 14 1.93 5.01 4.97
CA GLU A 14 3.04 5.68 4.27
C GLU A 14 3.88 4.75 3.37
N LEU A 15 3.24 3.80 2.68
CA LEU A 15 3.92 2.81 1.85
C LEU A 15 4.65 3.48 0.68
N THR A 16 5.95 3.21 0.57
CA THR A 16 6.79 3.65 -0.53
C THR A 16 7.27 2.44 -1.33
N LYS A 17 7.03 2.45 -2.65
CA LYS A 17 7.54 1.41 -3.56
C LYS A 17 8.52 2.02 -4.54
N VAL A 18 9.75 1.52 -4.52
CA VAL A 18 10.78 1.89 -5.50
C VAL A 18 11.09 0.67 -6.35
N PHE A 19 10.86 0.77 -7.65
CA PHE A 19 11.35 -0.22 -8.61
C PHE A 19 12.83 0.05 -8.89
N ARG A 20 13.58 -1.05 -8.91
CA ARG A 20 15.03 -1.06 -9.08
C ARG A 20 15.38 -1.80 -10.37
N ASP A 21 16.48 -1.42 -10.99
CA ASP A 21 17.04 -2.17 -12.11
C ASP A 21 17.72 -3.47 -11.64
N PHE A 22 18.31 -4.20 -12.58
CA PHE A 22 19.02 -5.46 -12.30
C PHE A 22 20.17 -5.27 -11.29
N TRP A 23 20.80 -4.10 -11.29
CA TRP A 23 21.90 -3.75 -10.37
C TRP A 23 21.38 -3.18 -9.05
N ARG A 24 20.09 -3.36 -8.73
CA ARG A 24 19.39 -2.82 -7.56
C ARG A 24 19.42 -1.29 -7.46
N ARG A 25 19.81 -0.58 -8.52
CA ARG A 25 19.80 0.89 -8.53
C ARG A 25 18.36 1.38 -8.63
N PRO A 26 17.96 2.37 -7.82
CA PRO A 26 16.62 2.92 -7.88
C PRO A 26 16.40 3.57 -9.25
N LYS A 27 15.32 3.19 -9.93
CA LYS A 27 14.98 3.73 -11.25
C LYS A 27 13.67 4.53 -11.21
N VAL A 28 12.66 4.02 -10.52
CA VAL A 28 11.34 4.65 -10.44
C VAL A 28 10.80 4.55 -9.02
N ARG A 29 10.33 5.68 -8.47
CA ARG A 29 9.47 5.69 -7.29
C ARG A 29 8.03 5.51 -7.77
N ALA A 30 7.52 4.29 -7.64
CA ALA A 30 6.20 3.90 -8.12
C ALA A 30 5.08 4.37 -7.18
N LEU A 31 5.32 4.27 -5.87
CA LEU A 31 4.42 4.76 -4.83
C LEU A 31 5.23 5.63 -3.88
N ASP A 32 4.65 6.75 -3.45
CA ASP A 32 5.25 7.67 -2.48
C ASP A 32 4.28 7.93 -1.32
N LYS A 33 4.66 7.47 -0.12
CA LYS A 33 3.89 7.61 1.11
C LYS A 33 2.39 7.28 0.98
N LEU A 34 2.06 6.18 0.31
CA LEU A 34 0.68 5.78 0.11
C LEU A 34 0.08 5.18 1.39
N SER A 35 -0.97 5.82 1.90
CA SER A 35 -1.83 5.27 2.96
C SER A 35 -3.19 4.95 2.37
N LEU A 36 -3.62 3.70 2.49
CA LEU A 36 -4.94 3.25 2.05
C LEU A 36 -5.47 2.16 2.96
N GLU A 37 -6.78 1.99 2.91
CA GLU A 37 -7.51 0.90 3.54
C GLU A 37 -8.42 0.27 2.49
N VAL A 38 -8.41 -1.05 2.41
CA VAL A 38 -9.36 -1.82 1.59
C VAL A 38 -10.18 -2.66 2.54
N ARG A 39 -11.51 -2.56 2.44
CA ARG A 39 -12.44 -3.37 3.23
C ARG A 39 -12.74 -4.71 2.56
N ARG A 40 -13.19 -5.69 3.34
CA ARG A 40 -13.53 -7.01 2.79
C ARG A 40 -14.66 -6.89 1.77
N GLY A 41 -14.41 -7.31 0.53
CA GLY A 41 -15.38 -7.26 -0.57
C GLY A 41 -15.41 -5.96 -1.36
N GLU A 42 -14.55 -4.98 -1.02
CA GLU A 42 -14.32 -3.77 -1.82
C GLU A 42 -13.56 -4.13 -3.11
N VAL A 43 -13.99 -3.56 -4.27
CA VAL A 43 -13.43 -3.81 -5.62
C VAL A 43 -13.14 -2.49 -6.32
#